data_AF-A0A518AVY8-F1
#
_entry.id   AF-A0A518AVY8-F1
#
_cell.length_a   1.000
_cell.length_b   1.000
_cell.length_c   1.000
_cell.angle_alpha   90.00
_cell.angle_beta   90.00
_cell.angle_gamma   90.00
#
_symmetry.space_group_name_H-M   'P 1'
#
loop_
_entity.id
_entity.type
_entity.pdbx_description
1 polymer ?
#
loop_
_entity_poly.entity_id
_entity_poly.type
_entity_poly.pdbx_seq_one_letter_code
_entity_poly.pdbx_strand_id
1 'polypeptide(L)'
;MGEYRIRSKGLRDAQWKLDLIERYCTAPVRNIGNDHVNGHIGFLCYMLWDIFVLYPGNSSAAMMEESVGVMDSAIHSQNDQCITSAIHSLGHWVREVHSARRVLNRWLRSPTTTNAVVIDYAKIAKTGYIL
;
A
#
# COMPACT_ATOMS: atom_id res chain seq x y z
N MET A 1 -19.35 19.49 8.61
CA MET A 1 -18.95 19.73 7.19
C MET A 1 -17.42 19.85 6.99
N GLY A 2 -16.59 19.28 7.87
CA GLY A 2 -15.11 19.34 7.74
C GLY A 2 -14.48 18.07 7.15
N GLU A 3 -14.98 16.89 7.50
CA GLU A 3 -14.36 15.59 7.14
C GLU A 3 -14.40 15.27 5.64
N TYR A 4 -15.48 15.62 4.95
CA TYR A 4 -15.63 15.30 3.52
C TYR A 4 -14.63 16.06 2.63
N ARG A 5 -14.26 17.28 3.03
CA ARG A 5 -13.32 18.14 2.29
C ARG A 5 -11.88 17.65 2.43
N ILE A 6 -11.52 17.10 3.60
CA ILE A 6 -10.18 16.54 3.88
C ILE A 6 -9.99 15.23 3.12
N ARG A 7 -10.97 14.30 3.16
CA ARG A 7 -10.94 13.06 2.37
C ARG A 7 -10.72 13.31 0.87
N SER A 8 -11.40 14.31 0.32
CA SER A 8 -11.25 14.67 -1.10
C SER A 8 -9.86 15.22 -1.46
N LYS A 9 -9.14 15.81 -0.50
CA LYS A 9 -7.81 16.39 -0.72
C LYS A 9 -6.72 15.32 -0.59
N GLY A 10 -6.82 14.45 0.42
CA GLY A 10 -5.94 13.29 0.58
C GLY A 10 -6.00 12.32 -0.61
N LEU A 11 -7.19 12.09 -1.19
CA LEU A 11 -7.36 11.30 -2.41
C LEU A 11 -6.75 11.96 -3.65
N ARG A 12 -6.83 13.29 -3.79
CA ARG A 12 -6.15 14.03 -4.88
C ARG A 12 -4.63 13.99 -4.74
N ASP A 13 -4.12 14.05 -3.52
CA ASP A 13 -2.68 13.94 -3.24
C ASP A 13 -2.17 12.48 -3.39
N ALA A 14 -3.06 11.49 -3.25
CA ALA A 14 -2.74 10.09 -3.56
C ALA A 14 -2.73 9.81 -5.08
N GLN A 15 -3.57 10.51 -5.84
CA GLN A 15 -3.72 10.26 -7.28
C GLN A 15 -2.41 10.45 -8.06
N TRP A 16 -1.68 11.55 -7.86
CA TRP A 16 -0.43 11.77 -8.61
C TRP A 16 0.66 10.75 -8.24
N LYS A 17 0.62 10.20 -7.02
CA LYS A 17 1.53 9.11 -6.58
C LYS A 17 1.14 7.78 -7.23
N LEU A 18 -0.15 7.50 -7.39
CA LEU A 18 -0.64 6.37 -8.19
C LEU A 18 -0.14 6.49 -9.63
N ASP A 19 -0.27 7.66 -10.24
CA ASP A 19 0.20 7.92 -11.60
C ASP A 19 1.73 7.70 -11.75
N LEU A 20 2.51 8.01 -10.70
CA LEU A 20 3.95 7.76 -10.67
C LEU A 20 4.28 6.26 -10.70
N ILE A 21 3.60 5.46 -9.85
CA ILE A 21 3.81 4.01 -9.85
C ILE A 21 3.35 3.41 -11.17
N GLU A 22 2.15 3.76 -11.64
CA GLU A 22 1.60 3.20 -12.87
C GLU A 22 2.49 3.48 -14.08
N ARG A 23 3.15 4.64 -14.12
CA ARG A 23 4.04 5.02 -15.21
C ARG A 23 5.43 4.42 -15.14
N TYR A 24 6.04 4.31 -13.96
CA TYR A 24 7.47 3.99 -13.82
C TYR A 24 7.75 2.63 -13.18
N CYS A 25 6.79 2.03 -12.49
CA CYS A 25 6.93 0.75 -11.79
C CYS A 25 6.35 -0.38 -12.64
N THR A 26 7.04 -0.74 -13.72
CA THR A 26 6.53 -1.67 -14.74
C THR A 26 7.11 -3.08 -14.67
N ALA A 27 8.10 -3.34 -13.81
CA ALA A 27 8.65 -4.68 -13.69
C ALA A 27 7.65 -5.63 -13.01
N PRO A 28 7.60 -6.90 -13.45
CA PRO A 28 6.76 -7.90 -12.82
C PRO A 28 7.21 -8.13 -11.37
N VAL A 29 6.25 -8.22 -10.45
CA VAL A 29 6.52 -8.60 -9.06
C VAL A 29 6.78 -10.10 -9.00
N ARG A 30 8.02 -10.49 -8.70
CA ARG A 30 8.44 -11.91 -8.60
C ARG A 30 9.02 -12.28 -7.24
N ASN A 31 9.69 -11.35 -6.56
CA ASN A 31 10.29 -11.60 -5.26
C ASN A 31 10.23 -10.35 -4.35
N ILE A 32 9.23 -10.26 -3.49
CA ILE A 32 8.99 -9.06 -2.67
C ILE A 32 10.08 -8.93 -1.60
N GLY A 33 10.66 -7.73 -1.47
CA GLY A 33 11.73 -7.41 -0.52
C GLY A 33 13.14 -7.83 -0.95
N ASN A 34 13.29 -8.63 -2.00
CA ASN A 34 14.59 -9.17 -2.45
C ASN A 34 14.84 -8.99 -3.96
N ASP A 35 13.94 -8.35 -4.70
CA ASP A 35 14.09 -8.18 -6.14
C ASP A 35 14.94 -6.93 -6.47
N HIS A 36 16.18 -7.15 -6.90
CA HIS A 36 17.07 -6.12 -7.43
C HIS A 36 16.92 -5.89 -8.94
N VAL A 37 15.99 -6.56 -9.63
CA VAL A 37 15.85 -6.52 -11.10
C VAL A 37 15.60 -5.09 -11.62
N ASN A 38 15.12 -4.18 -10.77
CA ASN A 38 14.98 -2.75 -11.08
C ASN A 38 15.85 -1.81 -10.22
N GLY A 39 16.84 -2.36 -9.50
CA GLY A 39 17.71 -1.60 -8.60
C GLY A 39 16.92 -0.68 -7.65
N HIS A 40 17.38 0.58 -7.52
CA HIS A 40 16.76 1.56 -6.63
C HIS A 40 15.31 1.93 -7.02
N ILE A 41 14.94 1.86 -8.30
CA ILE A 41 13.57 2.18 -8.74
C ILE A 41 12.59 1.12 -8.21
N GLY A 42 12.94 -0.17 -8.32
CA GLY A 42 12.11 -1.25 -7.79
C GLY A 42 11.88 -1.10 -6.28
N PHE A 43 12.93 -0.74 -5.54
CA PHE A 43 12.83 -0.47 -4.11
C PHE A 43 11.92 0.74 -3.80
N LEU A 44 12.03 1.83 -4.56
CA LEU A 44 11.13 2.99 -4.40
C LEU A 44 9.67 2.65 -4.70
N CYS A 45 9.42 1.85 -5.74
CA CYS A 45 8.09 1.37 -6.08
C CYS A 45 7.49 0.53 -4.95
N TYR A 46 8.29 -0.33 -4.35
CA TYR A 46 7.91 -1.16 -3.21
C TYR A 46 7.59 -0.33 -1.97
N MET A 47 8.44 0.65 -1.65
CA MET A 47 8.36 1.44 -0.41
C MET A 47 7.50 2.71 -0.51
N LEU A 48 6.86 2.99 -1.65
CA LEU A 48 6.29 4.33 -1.88
C LEU A 48 5.30 4.75 -0.79
N TRP A 49 4.41 3.84 -0.40
CA TRP A 49 3.37 4.14 0.58
C TRP A 49 3.88 4.10 2.03
N ASP A 50 5.07 3.55 2.29
CA ASP A 50 5.72 3.57 3.60
C ASP A 50 6.13 4.97 4.04
N ILE A 51 6.15 5.94 3.13
CA ILE A 51 6.33 7.34 3.52
C ILE A 51 5.30 7.78 4.56
N PHE A 52 4.08 7.22 4.52
CA PHE A 52 3.03 7.49 5.52
C PHE A 52 3.22 6.73 6.83
N VAL A 53 4.04 5.68 6.81
CA VAL A 53 4.43 4.91 8.01
C VAL A 53 5.60 5.62 8.69
N LEU A 54 6.65 5.94 7.92
CA LEU A 54 7.95 6.37 8.42
C LEU A 54 8.02 7.86 8.74
N TYR A 55 7.22 8.71 8.07
CA TYR A 55 7.24 10.15 8.25
C TYR A 55 5.88 10.70 8.70
N PRO A 56 5.83 11.58 9.72
CA PRO A 56 6.96 12.23 10.42
C PRO A 56 7.59 11.41 11.57
N GLY A 57 7.27 10.12 11.73
CA GLY A 57 7.79 9.26 12.80
C GLY A 57 7.01 9.30 14.11
N ASN A 58 5.99 10.17 14.22
CA ASN A 58 5.04 10.24 15.34
C ASN A 58 3.57 10.29 14.88
N SER A 59 3.17 9.32 14.06
CA SER A 59 1.82 9.27 13.47
C SER A 59 0.72 9.22 14.54
N SER A 60 -0.18 10.20 14.53
CA SER A 60 -1.39 10.17 15.34
C SER A 60 -2.39 9.11 14.82
N ALA A 61 -3.32 8.65 15.66
CA ALA A 61 -4.35 7.69 15.24
C ALA A 61 -5.16 8.17 14.03
N ALA A 62 -5.48 9.47 13.96
CA ALA A 62 -6.18 10.05 12.81
C ALA A 62 -5.33 9.99 11.53
N MET A 63 -4.02 10.26 11.63
CA MET A 63 -3.11 10.15 10.49
C MET A 63 -3.02 8.70 10.00
N MET A 64 -2.87 7.75 10.93
CA MET A 64 -2.81 6.33 10.59
C MET A 64 -4.09 5.88 9.85
N GLU A 65 -5.28 6.27 10.33
CA GLU A 65 -6.54 5.90 9.69
C GLU A 65 -6.70 6.54 8.30
N GLU A 66 -6.30 7.80 8.13
CA GLU A 66 -6.29 8.44 6.80
C GLU A 66 -5.28 7.78 5.85
N SER A 67 -4.12 7.36 6.35
CA SER A 67 -3.14 6.59 5.57
C SER A 67 -3.74 5.26 5.10
N VAL A 68 -4.45 4.53 5.98
CA VAL A 68 -5.22 3.32 5.60
C VAL A 68 -6.19 3.63 4.47
N GLY A 69 -6.90 4.77 4.53
CA GLY A 69 -7.81 5.19 3.46
C GLY A 69 -7.11 5.36 2.10
N VAL A 70 -5.90 5.93 2.08
CA VAL A 70 -5.10 6.05 0.84
C VAL A 70 -4.70 4.67 0.30
N MET A 71 -4.21 3.79 1.17
CA MET A 71 -3.78 2.45 0.77
C MET A 71 -4.96 1.57 0.33
N ASP A 72 -6.15 1.77 0.90
CA ASP A 72 -7.38 1.12 0.45
C ASP A 72 -7.74 1.52 -0.99
N SER A 73 -7.51 2.77 -1.37
CA SER A 73 -7.65 3.16 -2.78
C SER A 73 -6.57 2.52 -3.66
N ALA A 74 -5.32 2.49 -3.19
CA ALA A 74 -4.17 2.03 -3.97
C ALA A 74 -4.15 0.51 -4.22
N ILE A 75 -4.65 -0.30 -3.27
CA ILE A 75 -4.65 -1.76 -3.37
C ILE A 75 -5.56 -2.29 -4.51
N HIS A 76 -6.43 -1.42 -5.05
CA HIS A 76 -7.32 -1.72 -6.16
C HIS A 76 -6.77 -1.33 -7.55
N SER A 77 -5.53 -0.84 -7.64
CA SER A 77 -4.85 -0.61 -8.93
C SER A 77 -4.73 -1.91 -9.74
N GLN A 78 -4.51 -1.76 -11.05
CA GLN A 78 -4.16 -2.85 -11.96
C GLN A 78 -2.65 -3.12 -12.02
N ASN A 79 -1.84 -2.28 -11.38
CA ASN A 79 -0.39 -2.44 -11.31
C ASN A 79 0.02 -3.22 -10.05
N ASP A 80 0.59 -4.41 -10.23
CA ASP A 80 1.07 -5.27 -9.15
C ASP A 80 2.06 -4.58 -8.18
N GLN A 81 2.88 -3.64 -8.65
CA GLN A 81 3.79 -2.87 -7.80
C GLN A 81 3.01 -1.92 -6.88
N CYS A 82 1.95 -1.29 -7.40
CA CYS A 82 1.07 -0.45 -6.59
C CYS A 82 0.34 -1.26 -5.52
N ILE A 83 -0.22 -2.41 -5.93
CA ILE A 83 -0.88 -3.35 -5.03
C ILE A 83 0.11 -3.81 -3.94
N THR A 84 1.32 -4.21 -4.33
CA THR A 84 2.36 -4.70 -3.41
C THR A 84 2.78 -3.63 -2.41
N SER A 85 3.02 -2.40 -2.86
CA SER A 85 3.37 -1.29 -1.97
C SER A 85 2.25 -1.00 -0.99
N ALA A 86 0.99 -0.99 -1.44
CA ALA A 86 -0.16 -0.80 -0.55
C ALA A 86 -0.28 -1.92 0.48
N ILE A 87 -0.06 -3.18 0.08
CA ILE A 87 -0.06 -4.33 0.99
C ILE A 87 1.04 -4.19 2.04
N HIS A 88 2.26 -3.83 1.63
CA HIS A 88 3.39 -3.65 2.53
C HIS A 88 3.08 -2.60 3.61
N SER A 89 2.66 -1.42 3.17
CA SER A 89 2.32 -0.30 4.05
C SER A 89 1.12 -0.59 4.95
N LEU A 90 0.10 -1.33 4.47
CA LEU A 90 -0.99 -1.80 5.32
C LEU A 90 -0.49 -2.77 6.39
N GLY A 91 0.46 -3.64 6.02
CA GLY A 91 1.11 -4.60 6.90
C GLY A 91 1.79 -3.96 8.11
N HIS A 92 2.42 -2.79 7.95
CA HIS A 92 3.00 -2.02 9.06
C HIS A 92 1.96 -1.62 10.12
N TRP A 93 0.71 -1.40 9.72
CA TRP A 93 -0.33 -0.86 10.61
C TRP A 93 -1.31 -1.89 11.16
N VAL A 94 -1.26 -3.16 10.77
CA VAL A 94 -2.32 -4.13 11.15
C VAL A 94 -2.39 -4.42 12.65
N ARG A 95 -1.33 -4.11 13.42
CA ARG A 95 -1.28 -4.31 14.87
C ARG A 95 -1.86 -3.11 15.62
N GLU A 96 -1.71 -1.92 15.07
CA GLU A 96 -2.08 -0.63 15.63
C GLU A 96 -3.48 -0.19 15.17
N VAL A 97 -3.85 -0.55 13.94
CA VAL A 97 -5.05 -0.06 13.26
C VAL A 97 -5.90 -1.22 12.72
N HIS A 98 -7.06 -1.42 13.32
CA HIS A 98 -7.97 -2.51 12.91
C HIS A 98 -8.47 -2.37 11.46
N SER A 99 -8.57 -1.14 10.93
CA SER A 99 -9.00 -0.89 9.55
C SER A 99 -8.02 -1.46 8.53
N ALA A 100 -6.70 -1.37 8.76
CA ALA A 100 -5.69 -1.93 7.87
C ALA A 100 -5.89 -3.44 7.62
N ARG A 101 -6.12 -4.19 8.70
CA ARG A 101 -6.42 -5.63 8.62
C ARG A 101 -7.74 -5.92 7.90
N ARG A 102 -8.76 -5.07 8.08
CA ARG A 102 -10.04 -5.20 7.37
C ARG A 102 -9.87 -4.99 5.86
N VAL A 103 -9.07 -4.00 5.45
CA VAL A 103 -8.75 -3.74 4.04
C VAL A 103 -8.11 -4.98 3.40
N LEU A 104 -7.04 -5.51 4.01
CA LEU A 104 -6.36 -6.71 3.52
C LEU A 104 -7.30 -7.93 3.45
N ASN A 105 -8.09 -8.16 4.50
CA ASN A 105 -9.05 -9.28 4.51
C ASN A 105 -10.13 -9.14 3.45
N ARG A 106 -10.61 -7.91 3.17
CA ARG A 106 -11.59 -7.66 2.12
C ARG A 106 -10.97 -7.88 0.74
N TRP A 107 -9.79 -7.33 0.49
CA TRP A 107 -9.09 -7.48 -0.79
C TRP A 107 -8.76 -8.96 -1.07
N LEU A 108 -8.31 -9.72 -0.07
CA LEU A 108 -8.03 -11.16 -0.21
C LEU A 108 -9.25 -12.02 -0.62
N ARG A 109 -10.48 -11.54 -0.43
CA ARG A 109 -11.69 -12.26 -0.89
C ARG A 109 -11.93 -12.10 -2.39
N SER A 110 -11.44 -11.02 -2.99
CA SER A 110 -11.58 -10.74 -4.41
C SER A 110 -10.39 -9.89 -4.89
N PRO A 111 -9.18 -10.49 -5.00
CA PRO A 111 -7.98 -9.78 -5.42
C PRO A 111 -8.16 -9.17 -6.81
N THR A 112 -7.58 -7.99 -7.03
CA THR A 112 -7.57 -7.32 -8.35
C THR A 112 -6.45 -7.82 -9.28
N THR A 113 -5.61 -8.73 -8.80
CA THR A 113 -4.51 -9.36 -9.55
C THR A 113 -4.60 -10.88 -9.48
N THR A 114 -4.03 -11.56 -10.47
CA THR A 114 -3.84 -13.02 -10.48
C THR A 114 -2.43 -13.42 -10.05
N ASN A 115 -1.56 -12.47 -9.72
CA ASN A 115 -0.19 -12.73 -9.31
C ASN A 115 -0.14 -13.40 -7.92
N ALA A 116 0.20 -14.69 -7.90
CA ALA A 116 0.25 -15.49 -6.69
C ALA A 116 1.23 -14.95 -5.64
N VAL A 117 2.37 -14.36 -6.06
CA VAL A 117 3.37 -13.79 -5.15
C VAL A 117 2.77 -12.62 -4.36
N VAL A 118 2.01 -11.75 -5.02
CA VAL A 118 1.33 -10.61 -4.39
C VAL A 118 0.23 -11.08 -3.45
N ILE A 119 -0.55 -12.08 -3.87
CA ILE A 119 -1.63 -12.66 -3.05
C ILE A 119 -1.07 -13.31 -1.79
N ASP A 120 0.00 -14.09 -1.89
CA ASP A 120 0.63 -14.73 -0.75
C ASP A 120 1.27 -13.72 0.19
N TYR A 121 1.86 -12.65 -0.35
CA TYR A 121 2.36 -11.56 0.45
C TYR A 121 1.25 -10.87 1.26
N ALA A 122 0.08 -10.62 0.67
CA ALA A 122 -1.08 -10.09 1.41
C ALA A 122 -1.53 -11.03 2.56
N LYS A 123 -1.46 -12.34 2.37
CA LYS A 123 -1.78 -13.32 3.43
C LYS A 123 -0.80 -13.24 4.60
N ILE A 124 0.46 -12.91 4.34
CA ILE A 124 1.48 -12.72 5.38
C ILE A 124 1.29 -11.35 6.03
N ALA A 125 1.18 -10.28 5.24
CA ALA A 125 1.03 -8.89 5.71
C ALA A 125 -0.13 -8.69 6.69
N LYS A 126 -1.25 -9.44 6.53
CA LYS A 126 -2.41 -9.35 7.46
C LYS A 126 -2.07 -9.70 8.92
N THR A 127 -0.94 -10.35 9.15
CA THR A 127 -0.44 -10.75 10.48
C THR A 127 0.60 -9.78 11.06
N GLY A 128 0.95 -8.74 10.29
CA GLY A 128 1.93 -7.73 10.65
C GLY A 128 3.37 -8.18 10.43
N TYR A 129 3.57 -9.29 9.72
CA TYR A 129 4.87 -9.67 9.19
C TYR A 129 5.01 -9.11 7.78
N ILE A 130 6.06 -8.34 7.58
CA ILE A 130 6.40 -7.65 6.33
C ILE A 130 7.92 -7.73 6.16
N LEU A 131 8.37 -7.69 4.91
CA LEU A 131 9.78 -7.78 4.54
C LEU A 131 10.39 -6.41 4.26
#